data_AF-S8EH81-F1
#
_entry.id   AF-S8EH81-F1
#
_cell.length_a   1.000
_cell.length_b   1.000
_cell.length_c   1.000
_cell.angle_alpha   90.00
_cell.angle_beta   90.00
_cell.angle_gamma   90.00
#
_symmetry.space_group_name_H-M   'P 1'
#
loop_
_entity.id
_entity.type
_entity.pdbx_description
1 polymer ?
#
loop_
_entity_poly.entity_id
_entity_poly.type
_entity_poly.pdbx_seq_one_letter_code
_entity_poly.pdbx_strand_id
1 'polypeptide(L)'
;MTNSTGAHLTTTRINRLFRPLRAKCTALAEFTPPRSQTKPHVSITYSRNARTVSRTASADHDAPPLAILQPPETLGSRIHLDRTSLDNLQLSRKIYEVRDAFRSLVHAVLGADTTATRHDAPNMRSLTALCAAVVGENIQEEIIARQADVEDELEEPSANNATEIQEELYEAVPLHHRSHAVISHAIHFVLETCPHYPTLLTALLEVCLAHTLTTESHLVLHTLFLESIRSSVTSSSTSPLLHPAHINYLTTLRATCCSRDYRSSANYHRLETSTFTALLVGALSQSHVGRTDAWTSKPVARLARELLAQDFPAFLQLCTGLVDDIVEADGYQSRSRVKRKSHPPEPLEDRLRPRLARWLKSALDRLASRAAEADGGDPAVTLAYTQDLQATTDFLLHVFTTGFHRTPEPASPRRPRAMDALLCLSTYCLASPAFPAQPPSDQAAQAAALSACAPTTESFSGLVGLLFTMPPAPDPASPFDFPVAPSREPSEEGTPQPAPRLTQAEAVQVLRRYARELRAHGLFLLEASLWGNALRKVEDVLLTGGVGGANPFVPRRAAEAGPGDDLHALREELVGRVERAEARCFDAGAPQAGVNAVASVPLTGEWVWEEMVGSWVQKSPVVEPARKRRRLE
;
A
#
# COMPACT_ATOMS: atom_id res chain seq x y z
N MET A 1 -38.38 5.30 -13.95
CA MET A 1 -39.26 6.45 -13.69
C MET A 1 -38.81 7.11 -12.39
N THR A 2 -38.28 8.33 -12.50
CA THR A 2 -37.50 9.04 -11.47
C THR A 2 -38.43 9.81 -10.55
N ASN A 3 -38.64 9.34 -9.31
CA ASN A 3 -39.27 10.15 -8.28
C ASN A 3 -38.43 11.42 -8.08
N SER A 4 -39.10 12.55 -8.23
CA SER A 4 -38.59 13.92 -8.29
C SER A 4 -38.04 14.42 -6.96
N THR A 5 -36.94 13.84 -6.48
CA THR A 5 -36.33 14.23 -5.18
C THR A 5 -35.70 15.63 -5.19
N GLY A 6 -35.38 16.21 -6.36
CA GLY A 6 -34.76 17.54 -6.46
C GLY A 6 -35.69 18.73 -6.74
N ALA A 7 -36.93 18.51 -7.19
CA ALA A 7 -37.78 19.58 -7.74
C ALA A 7 -38.18 20.69 -6.73
N HIS A 8 -37.96 20.45 -5.43
CA HIS A 8 -38.31 21.39 -4.37
C HIS A 8 -37.11 22.22 -3.84
N LEU A 9 -35.93 22.10 -4.44
CA LEU A 9 -34.70 22.81 -4.03
C LEU A 9 -34.55 24.14 -4.79
N THR A 10 -35.34 25.13 -4.41
CA THR A 10 -35.13 26.52 -4.85
C THR A 10 -33.84 27.08 -4.23
N THR A 11 -33.18 28.03 -4.88
CA THR A 11 -32.00 28.74 -4.36
C THR A 11 -32.24 29.31 -2.95
N THR A 12 -33.40 29.95 -2.74
CA THR A 12 -33.83 30.46 -1.44
C THR A 12 -33.91 29.38 -0.36
N ARG A 13 -34.37 28.16 -0.70
CA ARG A 13 -34.40 27.03 0.22
C ARG A 13 -32.99 26.50 0.49
N ILE A 14 -32.15 26.41 -0.54
CA ILE A 14 -30.75 26.00 -0.41
C ILE A 14 -30.04 26.94 0.58
N ASN A 15 -30.17 28.26 0.40
CA ASN A 15 -29.59 29.26 1.32
C ASN A 15 -30.07 29.09 2.77
N ARG A 16 -31.34 28.76 2.99
CA ARG A 16 -31.87 28.45 4.32
C ARG A 16 -31.26 27.18 4.93
N LEU A 17 -30.99 26.16 4.12
CA LEU A 17 -30.34 24.91 4.57
C LEU A 17 -28.86 25.13 4.93
N PHE A 18 -28.15 25.99 4.21
CA PHE A 18 -26.74 26.30 4.50
C PHE A 18 -26.54 27.19 5.72
N ARG A 19 -27.49 28.07 6.07
CA ARG A 19 -27.38 28.96 7.24
C ARG A 19 -26.98 28.25 8.55
N PRO A 20 -27.67 27.19 9.01
CA PRO A 20 -27.25 26.47 10.21
C PRO A 20 -25.88 25.81 10.05
N LEU A 21 -25.59 25.21 8.89
CA LEU A 21 -24.30 24.58 8.63
C LEU A 21 -23.14 25.59 8.72
N ARG A 22 -23.26 26.74 8.06
CA ARG A 22 -22.28 27.84 8.12
C ARG A 22 -22.04 28.32 9.54
N ALA A 23 -23.12 28.55 10.30
CA ALA A 23 -23.02 29.00 11.69
C ALA A 23 -22.28 27.98 12.56
N LYS A 24 -22.55 26.67 12.40
CA LYS A 24 -21.86 25.62 13.16
C LYS A 24 -20.42 25.41 12.73
N CYS A 25 -20.11 25.49 11.43
CA CYS A 25 -18.75 25.41 10.92
C CYS A 25 -17.89 26.57 11.45
N THR A 26 -18.42 27.79 11.38
CA THR A 26 -17.75 29.00 11.92
C THR A 26 -17.50 28.85 13.42
N ALA A 27 -18.51 28.42 14.18
CA ALA A 27 -18.38 28.21 15.62
C ALA A 27 -17.34 27.14 16.00
N LEU A 28 -17.14 26.11 15.16
CA LEU A 28 -16.09 25.10 15.35
C LEU A 28 -14.71 25.65 14.96
N ALA A 29 -14.62 26.39 13.85
CA ALA A 29 -13.38 27.05 13.41
C ALA A 29 -12.86 28.02 14.48
N GLU A 30 -13.73 28.87 15.04
CA GLU A 30 -13.41 29.81 16.12
C GLU A 30 -12.97 29.13 17.43
N PHE A 31 -13.41 27.89 17.68
CA PHE A 31 -12.98 27.13 18.86
C PHE A 31 -11.53 26.67 18.75
N THR A 32 -11.00 26.58 17.53
CA THR A 32 -9.63 26.12 17.30
C THR A 32 -8.68 27.26 17.60
N PRO A 33 -7.76 27.12 18.58
CA PRO A 33 -6.77 28.16 18.80
C PRO A 33 -5.97 28.37 17.50
N PRO A 34 -5.79 29.62 17.04
CA PRO A 34 -5.12 29.89 15.77
C PRO A 34 -3.73 29.23 15.76
N ARG A 35 -3.50 28.35 14.77
CA ARG A 35 -2.34 27.44 14.62
C ARG A 35 -0.96 28.13 14.65
N SER A 36 -0.89 29.46 14.66
CA SER A 36 0.35 30.22 14.48
C SER A 36 0.47 31.51 15.30
N GLN A 37 -0.50 31.86 16.15
CA GLN A 37 -0.27 33.00 17.04
C GLN A 37 0.62 32.53 18.18
N THR A 38 1.93 32.67 17.98
CA THR A 38 2.89 32.88 19.06
C THR A 38 2.29 33.96 19.94
N LYS A 39 1.63 33.56 21.03
CA LYS A 39 1.16 34.52 22.03
C LYS A 39 2.36 35.43 22.30
N PRO A 40 2.24 36.76 22.14
CA PRO A 40 3.34 37.65 22.46
C PRO A 40 3.78 37.26 23.86
N HIS A 41 5.06 36.90 23.98
CA HIS A 41 5.65 36.49 25.25
C HIS A 41 5.65 37.74 26.13
N VAL A 42 4.52 38.01 26.79
CA VAL A 42 4.41 39.04 27.81
C VAL A 42 5.36 38.58 28.90
N SER A 43 6.55 39.19 28.94
CA SER A 43 7.53 38.92 29.98
C SER A 43 6.92 39.41 31.29
N ILE A 44 6.30 38.51 32.04
CA ILE A 44 5.86 38.79 33.41
C ILE A 44 7.15 38.96 34.23
N THR A 45 7.50 40.22 34.51
CA THR A 45 8.76 40.66 35.13
C THR A 45 8.83 40.47 36.65
N TYR A 46 7.95 39.68 37.26
CA TYR A 46 8.00 39.42 38.69
C TYR A 46 8.26 37.94 38.98
N SER A 47 9.56 37.67 39.20
CA SER A 47 10.13 36.65 40.09
C SER A 47 9.25 35.43 40.40
N ARG A 48 9.45 34.32 39.68
CA ARG A 48 9.10 32.99 40.19
C ARG A 48 10.20 32.02 39.83
N ASN A 49 10.83 31.46 40.87
CA ASN A 49 11.73 30.31 40.82
C ASN A 49 11.03 29.13 40.13
N ALA A 50 11.11 29.06 38.80
CA ALA A 50 10.67 27.91 38.05
C ALA A 50 11.81 26.88 38.06
N ARG A 51 11.67 25.86 38.92
CA ARG A 51 12.37 24.59 38.71
C ARG A 51 12.16 24.18 37.26
N THR A 52 13.26 23.90 36.56
CA THR A 52 13.27 23.18 35.28
C THR A 52 12.66 21.79 35.49
N VAL A 53 11.32 21.73 35.51
CA VAL A 53 10.58 20.49 35.39
C VAL A 53 10.85 20.02 33.96
N SER A 54 11.59 18.93 33.86
CA SER A 54 11.91 18.26 32.61
C SER A 54 10.64 18.14 31.77
N ARG A 55 10.67 18.75 30.58
CA ARG A 55 9.58 18.86 29.60
C ARG A 55 9.17 17.50 29.00
N THR A 56 9.62 16.40 29.60
CA THR A 56 9.47 15.02 29.13
C THR A 56 8.32 14.27 29.80
N ALA A 57 7.74 14.78 30.89
CA ALA A 57 6.68 14.08 31.64
C ALA A 57 5.24 14.57 31.35
N SER A 58 5.06 15.59 30.50
CA SER A 58 3.73 16.11 30.14
C SER A 58 3.08 15.39 28.95
N ALA A 59 3.80 14.47 28.29
CA ALA A 59 3.30 13.74 27.13
C ALA A 59 2.35 12.57 27.48
N ASP A 60 2.26 12.18 28.76
CA ASP A 60 1.48 11.01 29.21
C ASP A 60 -0.02 11.29 29.45
N HIS A 61 -0.48 12.53 29.27
CA HIS A 61 -1.89 12.90 29.45
C HIS A 61 -2.61 13.39 28.19
N ASP A 62 -1.92 13.46 27.05
CA ASP A 62 -2.57 13.82 25.80
C ASP A 62 -3.29 12.59 25.22
N ALA A 63 -4.57 12.78 24.91
CA ALA A 63 -5.35 11.76 24.19
C ALA A 63 -4.63 11.37 22.88
N PRO A 64 -4.64 10.09 22.49
CA PRO A 64 -4.04 9.66 21.23
C PRO A 64 -4.53 10.53 20.06
N PRO A 65 -3.67 10.89 19.10
CA PRO A 65 -3.98 11.93 18.11
C PRO A 65 -5.15 11.57 17.17
N LEU A 66 -5.41 10.28 16.95
CA LEU A 66 -6.56 9.78 16.17
C LEU A 66 -7.67 9.22 17.07
N ALA A 67 -7.70 9.59 18.35
CA ALA A 67 -8.79 9.22 19.24
C ALA A 67 -10.09 9.88 18.79
N ILE A 68 -11.12 9.07 18.60
CA ILE A 68 -12.47 9.55 18.29
C ILE A 68 -13.13 9.96 19.62
N LEU A 69 -13.49 11.24 19.73
CA LEU A 69 -14.23 11.73 20.89
C LEU A 69 -15.64 11.12 20.88
N GLN A 70 -16.10 10.69 22.06
CA GLN A 70 -17.44 10.14 22.17
C GLN A 70 -18.52 11.24 22.04
N PRO A 71 -19.75 10.89 21.64
CA PRO A 71 -20.87 11.80 21.65
C PRO A 71 -21.10 12.44 23.02
N PRO A 72 -21.54 13.71 23.09
CA PRO A 72 -21.71 14.42 24.35
C PRO A 72 -22.73 13.73 25.28
N GLU A 73 -23.69 12.98 24.73
CA GLU A 73 -24.70 12.25 25.51
C GLU A 73 -24.08 11.13 26.35
N THR A 74 -23.01 10.49 25.87
CA THR A 74 -22.35 9.39 26.60
C THR A 74 -21.32 9.93 27.59
N LEU A 75 -20.70 11.08 27.28
CA LEU A 75 -19.67 11.69 28.10
C LEU A 75 -20.20 12.23 29.42
N GLY A 76 -21.41 12.79 29.46
CA GLY A 76 -21.97 13.49 30.63
C GLY A 76 -22.00 12.68 31.94
N SER A 77 -21.99 11.36 31.87
CA SER A 77 -22.04 10.47 33.05
C SER A 77 -20.67 10.15 33.67
N ARG A 78 -19.54 10.47 33.01
CA ARG A 78 -18.19 10.04 33.40
C ARG A 78 -17.15 11.17 33.49
N ILE A 79 -17.59 12.42 33.49
CA ILE A 79 -16.67 13.57 33.46
C ILE A 79 -16.05 13.75 34.84
N HIS A 80 -14.80 13.33 34.98
CA HIS A 80 -13.93 13.88 36.02
C HIS A 80 -13.78 15.38 35.73
N LEU A 81 -13.96 16.23 36.75
CA LEU A 81 -13.94 17.71 36.69
C LEU A 81 -12.54 18.29 36.34
N ASP A 82 -11.78 17.63 35.48
CA ASP A 82 -10.55 18.17 34.91
C ASP A 82 -10.87 19.17 33.80
N ARG A 83 -10.01 20.16 33.63
CA ARG A 83 -10.17 21.20 32.61
C ARG A 83 -10.07 20.60 31.20
N THR A 84 -9.18 19.64 30.99
CA THR A 84 -8.98 18.99 29.69
C THR A 84 -10.20 18.20 29.22
N SER A 85 -10.91 17.54 30.14
CA SER A 85 -12.13 16.78 29.84
C SER A 85 -13.29 17.71 29.48
N LEU A 86 -13.39 18.88 30.14
CA LEU A 86 -14.36 19.92 29.81
C LEU A 86 -14.11 20.52 28.42
N ASP A 87 -12.85 20.82 28.10
CA ASP A 87 -12.46 21.34 26.78
C ASP A 87 -12.76 20.29 25.68
N ASN A 88 -12.45 19.00 25.93
CA ASN A 88 -12.78 17.90 25.03
C ASN A 88 -14.30 17.68 24.86
N LEU A 89 -15.09 17.88 25.92
CA LEU A 89 -16.56 17.82 25.85
C LEU A 89 -17.10 18.94 24.96
N GLN A 90 -16.61 20.18 25.14
CA GLN A 90 -17.02 21.32 24.33
C GLN A 90 -16.64 21.12 22.86
N LEU A 91 -15.44 20.62 22.60
CA LEU A 91 -14.99 20.26 21.26
C LEU A 91 -15.90 19.19 20.63
N SER A 92 -16.13 18.09 21.36
CA SER A 92 -17.02 17.01 20.91
C SER A 92 -18.40 17.55 20.57
N ARG A 93 -19.01 18.37 21.45
CA ARG A 93 -20.30 19.00 21.19
C ARG A 93 -20.30 19.81 19.90
N LYS A 94 -19.32 20.69 19.68
CA LYS A 94 -19.25 21.50 18.46
C LYS A 94 -19.08 20.65 17.19
N ILE A 95 -18.26 19.60 17.26
CA ILE A 95 -18.07 18.64 16.15
C ILE A 95 -19.40 17.97 15.80
N TYR A 96 -20.13 17.46 16.80
CA TYR A 96 -21.38 16.76 16.56
C TYR A 96 -22.51 17.72 16.13
N GLU A 97 -22.50 18.99 16.53
CA GLU A 97 -23.40 20.00 16.00
C GLU A 97 -23.17 20.25 14.48
N VAL A 98 -21.91 20.23 14.00
CA VAL A 98 -21.60 20.29 12.56
C VAL A 98 -22.09 19.03 11.85
N ARG A 99 -21.81 17.83 12.40
CA ARG A 99 -22.31 16.55 11.87
C ARG A 99 -23.83 16.59 11.71
N ASP A 100 -24.55 17.02 12.74
CA ASP A 100 -26.01 17.01 12.75
C ASP A 100 -26.59 18.05 11.79
N ALA A 101 -25.99 19.24 11.69
CA ALA A 101 -26.37 20.21 10.68
C ALA A 101 -26.20 19.67 9.25
N PHE A 102 -25.06 19.01 8.97
CA PHE A 102 -24.83 18.35 7.68
C PHE A 102 -25.83 17.21 7.43
N ARG A 103 -26.06 16.36 8.44
CA ARG A 103 -27.04 15.26 8.36
C ARG A 103 -28.46 15.76 8.08
N SER A 104 -28.89 16.82 8.77
CA SER A 104 -30.19 17.45 8.53
C SER A 104 -30.29 18.03 7.12
N LEU A 105 -29.23 18.61 6.59
CA LEU A 105 -29.17 19.09 5.20
C LEU A 105 -29.32 17.92 4.22
N VAL A 106 -28.56 16.84 4.40
CA VAL A 106 -28.66 15.63 3.55
C VAL A 106 -30.07 15.05 3.59
N HIS A 107 -30.67 14.91 4.77
CA HIS A 107 -32.07 14.45 4.91
C HIS A 107 -33.07 15.39 4.22
N ALA A 108 -32.88 16.70 4.33
CA ALA A 108 -33.77 17.67 3.69
C ALA A 108 -33.68 17.65 2.15
N VAL A 109 -32.51 17.30 1.62
CA VAL A 109 -32.21 17.25 0.18
C VAL A 109 -32.65 15.92 -0.44
N LEU A 110 -32.40 14.80 0.22
CA LEU A 110 -32.74 13.46 -0.29
C LEU A 110 -34.17 13.02 0.05
N GLY A 111 -34.76 13.60 1.10
CA GLY A 111 -36.05 13.19 1.67
C GLY A 111 -35.89 12.16 2.80
N ALA A 112 -36.92 11.98 3.63
CA ALA A 112 -36.91 11.02 4.73
C ALA A 112 -36.95 9.56 4.26
N ASP A 113 -37.54 9.32 3.09
CA ASP A 113 -37.86 7.98 2.57
C ASP A 113 -36.66 7.26 1.95
N THR A 114 -35.51 7.92 1.74
CA THR A 114 -34.33 7.29 1.12
C THR A 114 -33.62 6.29 2.02
N THR A 115 -34.00 6.20 3.31
CA THR A 115 -33.49 5.17 4.22
C THR A 115 -34.20 3.82 4.07
N ALA A 116 -35.32 3.76 3.32
CA ALA A 116 -35.98 2.51 2.99
C ALA A 116 -35.12 1.72 2.00
N THR A 117 -34.86 0.45 2.34
CA THR A 117 -34.02 -0.53 1.63
C THR A 117 -34.28 -0.59 0.13
N ARG A 118 -33.65 0.30 -0.64
CA ARG A 118 -33.52 0.10 -2.09
C ARG A 118 -32.47 -0.97 -2.30
N HIS A 119 -32.93 -2.21 -2.49
CA HIS A 119 -32.13 -3.32 -2.99
C HIS A 119 -31.74 -3.18 -4.48
N ASP A 120 -31.98 -2.01 -5.08
CA ASP A 120 -31.56 -1.75 -6.45
C ASP A 120 -30.03 -1.76 -6.49
N ALA A 121 -29.48 -2.56 -7.40
CA ALA A 121 -28.07 -2.62 -7.75
C ALA A 121 -27.49 -1.20 -7.88
N PRO A 122 -26.17 -1.01 -7.64
CA PRO A 122 -25.52 0.29 -7.74
C PRO A 122 -25.74 0.89 -9.13
N ASN A 123 -26.80 1.70 -9.27
CA ASN A 123 -27.08 2.41 -10.50
C ASN A 123 -25.98 3.46 -10.62
N MET A 124 -25.12 3.28 -11.63
CA MET A 124 -24.12 4.29 -11.99
C MET A 124 -24.80 5.66 -12.04
N ARG A 125 -24.22 6.65 -11.35
CA ARG A 125 -24.71 8.04 -11.39
C ARG A 125 -24.76 8.49 -12.85
N SER A 126 -25.83 9.18 -13.24
CA SER A 126 -25.88 9.77 -14.59
C SER A 126 -24.77 10.79 -14.77
N LEU A 127 -24.31 10.98 -16.00
CA LEU A 127 -23.29 11.99 -16.32
C LEU A 127 -23.71 13.38 -15.80
N THR A 128 -24.98 13.75 -15.94
CA THR A 128 -25.52 15.01 -15.43
C THR A 128 -25.45 15.12 -13.90
N ALA A 129 -25.65 14.02 -13.17
CA ALA A 129 -25.50 14.00 -11.72
C ALA A 129 -24.03 14.16 -11.30
N LEU A 130 -23.10 13.58 -12.06
CA LEU A 130 -21.65 13.79 -11.86
C LEU A 130 -21.28 15.25 -12.13
N CYS A 131 -21.72 15.83 -13.24
CA CYS A 131 -21.48 17.24 -13.55
C CYS A 131 -22.06 18.17 -12.48
N ALA A 132 -23.28 17.91 -12.00
CA ALA A 132 -23.88 18.68 -10.91
C ALA A 132 -23.06 18.59 -9.61
N ALA A 133 -22.53 17.40 -9.27
CA ALA A 133 -21.65 17.25 -8.11
C ALA A 133 -20.34 18.03 -8.27
N VAL A 134 -19.74 18.01 -9.47
CA VAL A 134 -18.54 18.80 -9.80
C VAL A 134 -18.82 20.31 -9.70
N VAL A 135 -19.95 20.78 -10.22
CA VAL A 135 -20.35 22.18 -10.03
C VAL A 135 -20.41 22.51 -8.54
N GLY A 136 -21.07 21.66 -7.74
CA GLY A 136 -21.16 21.81 -6.29
C GLY A 136 -19.81 21.92 -5.57
N GLU A 137 -18.85 21.09 -5.95
CA GLU A 137 -17.48 21.11 -5.41
C GLU A 137 -16.80 22.46 -5.64
N ASN A 138 -16.99 23.07 -6.82
CA ASN A 138 -16.29 24.30 -7.22
C ASN A 138 -17.05 25.59 -6.87
N ILE A 139 -18.23 25.53 -6.22
CA ILE A 139 -19.04 26.73 -5.93
C ILE A 139 -18.26 27.73 -5.06
N GLN A 140 -17.57 27.26 -4.02
CA GLN A 140 -16.90 28.14 -3.07
C GLN A 140 -15.67 28.83 -3.71
N GLU A 141 -14.90 28.09 -4.51
CA GLU A 141 -13.76 28.64 -5.27
C GLU A 141 -14.20 29.69 -6.29
N GLU A 142 -15.28 29.42 -7.04
CA GLU A 142 -15.83 30.36 -8.02
C GLU A 142 -16.38 31.63 -7.37
N ILE A 143 -17.01 31.52 -6.19
CA ILE A 143 -17.44 32.69 -5.41
C ILE A 143 -16.22 33.55 -5.04
N ILE A 144 -15.16 32.94 -4.52
CA ILE A 144 -13.93 33.67 -4.13
C ILE A 144 -13.29 34.34 -5.35
N ALA A 145 -13.19 33.62 -6.48
CA ALA A 145 -12.58 34.14 -7.71
C ALA A 145 -13.35 35.36 -8.24
N ARG A 146 -14.67 35.26 -8.41
CA ARG A 146 -15.49 36.38 -8.89
C ARG A 146 -15.58 37.54 -7.91
N GLN A 147 -15.50 37.28 -6.60
CA GLN A 147 -15.44 38.34 -5.61
C GLN A 147 -14.16 39.16 -5.73
N ALA A 148 -13.01 38.50 -5.95
CA ALA A 148 -11.74 39.19 -6.16
C ALA A 148 -11.79 40.10 -7.40
N ASP A 149 -12.39 39.63 -8.50
CA ASP A 149 -12.55 40.43 -9.73
C ASP A 149 -13.43 41.68 -9.50
N VAL A 150 -14.48 41.57 -8.68
CA VAL A 150 -15.39 42.70 -8.40
C VAL A 150 -14.80 43.70 -7.40
N GLU A 151 -14.00 43.23 -6.43
CA GLU A 151 -13.27 44.09 -5.49
C GLU A 151 -12.24 44.98 -6.20
N ASP A 152 -11.66 44.51 -7.31
CA ASP A 152 -10.75 45.30 -8.15
C ASP A 152 -11.47 46.37 -8.98
N GLU A 153 -12.78 46.23 -9.24
CA GLU A 153 -13.57 47.13 -10.10
C GLU A 153 -14.45 48.15 -9.34
N LEU A 154 -14.84 47.88 -8.08
CA LEU A 154 -15.79 48.70 -7.32
C LEU A 154 -15.24 49.18 -5.96
N GLU A 155 -15.42 50.47 -5.65
CA GLU A 155 -14.98 51.07 -4.37
C GLU A 155 -15.80 50.60 -3.14
N GLU A 156 -16.98 49.99 -3.32
CA GLU A 156 -17.80 49.44 -2.23
C GLU A 156 -18.30 48.02 -2.55
N PRO A 157 -17.73 46.96 -1.92
CA PRO A 157 -18.23 45.61 -2.11
C PRO A 157 -19.61 45.46 -1.44
N SER A 158 -20.64 45.24 -2.26
CA SER A 158 -21.96 44.87 -1.76
C SER A 158 -21.89 43.53 -1.04
N ALA A 159 -22.34 43.50 0.22
CA ALA A 159 -22.39 42.29 1.05
C ALA A 159 -23.25 41.15 0.45
N ASN A 160 -24.02 41.43 -0.61
CA ASN A 160 -24.89 40.46 -1.29
C ASN A 160 -24.24 39.77 -2.50
N ASN A 161 -23.07 40.21 -2.96
CA ASN A 161 -22.44 39.68 -4.18
C ASN A 161 -22.19 38.16 -4.10
N ALA A 162 -21.70 37.68 -2.95
CA ALA A 162 -21.46 36.24 -2.73
C ALA A 162 -22.73 35.40 -2.89
N THR A 163 -23.84 35.90 -2.36
CA THR A 163 -25.13 35.21 -2.43
C THR A 163 -25.70 35.24 -3.84
N GLU A 164 -25.55 36.35 -4.57
CA GLU A 164 -26.02 36.46 -5.96
C GLU A 164 -25.27 35.50 -6.89
N ILE A 165 -23.93 35.43 -6.78
CA ILE A 165 -23.10 34.48 -7.54
C ILE A 165 -23.51 33.04 -7.22
N GLN A 166 -23.69 32.72 -5.94
CA GLN A 166 -24.11 31.38 -5.53
C GLN A 166 -25.50 31.01 -6.09
N GLU A 167 -26.44 31.96 -6.12
CA GLU A 167 -27.77 31.74 -6.68
C GLU A 167 -27.71 31.51 -8.20
N GLU A 168 -26.89 32.28 -8.92
CA GLU A 168 -26.63 32.11 -10.35
C GLU A 168 -26.11 30.69 -10.67
N LEU A 169 -25.09 30.24 -9.93
CA LEU A 169 -24.48 28.91 -10.11
C LEU A 169 -25.50 27.78 -9.85
N TYR A 170 -26.37 27.92 -8.85
CA TYR A 170 -27.42 26.94 -8.60
C TYR A 170 -28.55 26.98 -9.64
N GLU A 171 -28.88 28.16 -10.18
CA GLU A 171 -29.86 28.27 -11.26
C GLU A 171 -29.37 27.63 -12.55
N ALA A 172 -28.06 27.64 -12.81
CA ALA A 172 -27.44 26.94 -13.93
C ALA A 172 -27.55 25.40 -13.82
N VAL A 173 -27.72 24.85 -12.61
CA VAL A 173 -27.89 23.40 -12.40
C VAL A 173 -29.36 23.00 -12.58
N PRO A 174 -29.67 21.99 -13.42
CA PRO A 174 -31.04 21.50 -13.58
C PRO A 174 -31.67 21.07 -12.25
N LEU A 175 -32.91 21.50 -12.00
CA LEU A 175 -33.63 21.30 -10.72
C LEU A 175 -33.56 19.86 -10.16
N HIS A 176 -33.68 18.86 -11.03
CA HIS A 176 -33.67 17.45 -10.66
C HIS A 176 -32.29 16.92 -10.23
N HIS A 177 -31.21 17.66 -10.51
CA HIS A 177 -29.84 17.33 -10.12
C HIS A 177 -29.24 18.29 -9.08
N ARG A 178 -29.96 19.35 -8.67
CA ARG A 178 -29.50 20.29 -7.63
C ARG A 178 -29.17 19.62 -6.31
N SER A 179 -29.82 18.50 -5.98
CA SER A 179 -29.49 17.73 -4.77
C SER A 179 -28.03 17.29 -4.71
N HIS A 180 -27.46 16.84 -5.84
CA HIS A 180 -26.06 16.43 -5.94
C HIS A 180 -25.12 17.62 -5.77
N ALA A 181 -25.42 18.76 -6.42
CA ALA A 181 -24.64 19.99 -6.28
C ALA A 181 -24.66 20.52 -4.84
N VAL A 182 -25.83 20.50 -4.18
CA VAL A 182 -26.00 20.97 -2.80
C VAL A 182 -25.22 20.10 -1.81
N ILE A 183 -25.29 18.78 -1.94
CA ILE A 183 -24.58 17.86 -1.05
C ILE A 183 -23.07 17.98 -1.24
N SER A 184 -22.58 18.04 -2.48
CA SER A 184 -21.15 18.19 -2.78
C SER A 184 -20.62 19.54 -2.27
N HIS A 185 -21.34 20.65 -2.51
CA HIS A 185 -20.99 21.95 -1.93
C HIS A 185 -20.98 21.93 -0.40
N ALA A 186 -21.98 21.30 0.23
CA ALA A 186 -22.04 21.24 1.70
C ALA A 186 -20.86 20.49 2.31
N ILE A 187 -20.44 19.36 1.73
CA ILE A 187 -19.28 18.63 2.26
C ILE A 187 -17.98 19.38 2.02
N HIS A 188 -17.80 19.97 0.83
CA HIS A 188 -16.61 20.75 0.50
C HIS A 188 -16.48 21.96 1.44
N PHE A 189 -17.57 22.71 1.62
CA PHE A 189 -17.64 23.83 2.56
C PHE A 189 -17.23 23.43 3.99
N VAL A 190 -17.69 22.27 4.48
CA VAL A 190 -17.31 21.78 5.81
C VAL A 190 -15.81 21.48 5.88
N LEU A 191 -15.25 20.83 4.86
CA LEU A 191 -13.82 20.49 4.81
C LEU A 191 -12.94 21.74 4.69
N GLU A 192 -13.34 22.75 3.92
CA GLU A 192 -12.58 23.99 3.80
C GLU A 192 -12.66 24.88 5.05
N THR A 193 -13.84 24.96 5.68
CA THR A 193 -14.08 25.88 6.80
C THR A 193 -13.63 25.29 8.14
N CYS A 194 -13.85 23.99 8.36
CA CYS A 194 -13.62 23.38 9.66
C CYS A 194 -12.19 22.83 9.79
N PRO A 195 -11.62 22.86 11.01
CA PRO A 195 -10.43 22.05 11.32
C PRO A 195 -10.71 20.56 11.08
N HIS A 196 -9.78 19.88 10.43
CA HIS A 196 -9.91 18.46 10.11
C HIS A 196 -9.66 17.52 11.30
N TYR A 197 -10.52 17.60 12.32
CA TYR A 197 -10.45 16.67 13.44
C TYR A 197 -10.83 15.24 12.98
N PRO A 198 -10.07 14.20 13.37
CA PRO A 198 -10.41 12.80 13.04
C PRO A 198 -11.84 12.41 13.44
N THR A 199 -12.32 12.90 14.59
CA THR A 199 -13.70 12.71 15.05
C THR A 199 -14.72 13.31 14.07
N LEU A 200 -14.49 14.54 13.58
CA LEU A 200 -15.40 15.20 12.63
C LEU A 200 -15.45 14.42 11.32
N LEU A 201 -14.29 14.11 10.74
CA LEU A 201 -14.20 13.38 9.48
C LEU A 201 -14.83 11.99 9.59
N THR A 202 -14.59 11.27 10.68
CA THR A 202 -15.25 9.96 10.92
C THR A 202 -16.76 10.12 11.02
N ALA A 203 -17.25 11.13 11.74
CA ALA A 203 -18.68 11.39 11.87
C ALA A 203 -19.35 11.78 10.53
N LEU A 204 -18.67 12.57 9.70
CA LEU A 204 -19.14 12.92 8.35
C LEU A 204 -19.14 11.70 7.43
N LEU A 205 -18.10 10.86 7.51
CA LEU A 205 -18.01 9.61 6.75
C LEU A 205 -19.18 8.68 7.08
N GLU A 206 -19.53 8.54 8.36
CA GLU A 206 -20.71 7.77 8.77
C GLU A 206 -22.01 8.30 8.16
N VAL A 207 -22.19 9.63 8.09
CA VAL A 207 -23.36 10.24 7.44
C VAL A 207 -23.35 9.96 5.94
N CYS A 208 -22.19 10.08 5.28
CA CYS A 208 -22.06 9.81 3.84
C CYS A 208 -22.37 8.34 3.51
N LEU A 209 -21.86 7.40 4.30
CA LEU A 209 -22.11 5.97 4.13
C LEU A 209 -23.57 5.61 4.42
N ALA A 210 -24.20 6.22 5.43
CA ALA A 210 -25.61 6.00 5.74
C ALA A 210 -26.57 6.45 4.62
N HIS A 211 -26.14 7.37 3.76
CA HIS A 211 -26.94 7.95 2.68
C HIS A 211 -26.41 7.61 1.28
N THR A 212 -25.56 6.58 1.14
CA THR A 212 -24.98 6.14 -0.14
C THR A 212 -24.31 7.27 -0.95
N LEU A 213 -23.70 8.23 -0.25
CA LEU A 213 -22.97 9.35 -0.84
C LEU A 213 -21.54 8.90 -1.20
N THR A 214 -21.41 8.16 -2.31
CA THR A 214 -20.14 7.54 -2.73
C THR A 214 -19.01 8.54 -2.99
N THR A 215 -19.24 9.59 -3.79
CA THR A 215 -18.18 10.58 -4.10
C THR A 215 -17.75 11.32 -2.83
N GLU A 216 -18.71 11.67 -2.00
CA GLU A 216 -18.50 12.44 -0.78
C GLU A 216 -17.82 11.59 0.29
N SER A 217 -18.16 10.30 0.40
CA SER A 217 -17.47 9.37 1.29
C SER A 217 -16.01 9.15 0.87
N HIS A 218 -15.72 9.11 -0.44
CA HIS A 218 -14.36 9.03 -0.95
C HIS A 218 -13.55 10.27 -0.56
N LEU A 219 -14.11 11.46 -0.76
CA LEU A 219 -13.48 12.72 -0.39
C LEU A 219 -13.16 12.79 1.11
N VAL A 220 -14.14 12.50 1.97
CA VAL A 220 -13.96 12.53 3.42
C VAL A 220 -12.94 11.48 3.88
N LEU A 221 -12.99 10.26 3.33
CA LEU A 221 -12.05 9.20 3.67
C LEU A 221 -10.62 9.54 3.22
N HIS A 222 -10.45 10.13 2.04
CA HIS A 222 -9.15 10.60 1.56
C HIS A 222 -8.59 11.71 2.46
N THR A 223 -9.40 12.70 2.83
CA THR A 223 -8.98 13.75 3.78
C THR A 223 -8.63 13.17 5.14
N LEU A 224 -9.38 12.17 5.62
CA LEU A 224 -9.08 11.46 6.87
C LEU A 224 -7.72 10.75 6.80
N PHE A 225 -7.40 10.09 5.68
CA PHE A 225 -6.09 9.50 5.50
C PHE A 225 -4.98 10.55 5.49
N LEU A 226 -5.15 11.66 4.76
CA LEU A 226 -4.17 12.75 4.73
C LEU A 226 -3.88 13.30 6.12
N GLU A 227 -4.90 13.55 6.94
CA GLU A 227 -4.71 14.02 8.33
C GLU A 227 -4.10 12.95 9.24
N SER A 228 -4.37 11.66 8.98
CA SER A 228 -3.72 10.59 9.74
C SER A 228 -2.23 10.47 9.43
N ILE A 229 -1.82 10.88 8.23
CA ILE A 229 -0.45 10.74 7.70
C ILE A 229 0.37 12.00 8.00
N ARG A 230 -0.17 13.19 7.74
CA ARG A 230 0.54 14.47 7.85
C ARG A 230 0.99 14.75 9.30
N SER A 231 2.27 15.02 9.49
CA SER A 231 2.78 15.48 10.78
C SER A 231 2.24 16.89 11.08
N SER A 232 1.61 17.06 12.23
CA SER A 232 1.20 18.38 12.70
C SER A 232 2.44 19.18 13.09
N VAL A 233 2.56 20.39 12.53
CA VAL A 233 3.65 21.34 12.82
C VAL A 233 3.80 21.63 14.32
N THR A 234 2.74 21.42 15.11
CA THR A 234 2.65 21.90 16.49
C THR A 234 2.98 20.87 17.58
N SER A 235 2.89 19.55 17.32
CA SER A 235 2.80 18.57 18.43
C SER A 235 3.77 17.39 18.42
N SER A 236 4.46 17.07 17.33
CA SER A 236 5.64 16.18 17.29
C SER A 236 5.99 15.93 15.83
N SER A 237 7.28 15.75 15.51
CA SER A 237 7.76 15.50 14.14
C SER A 237 7.30 14.18 13.52
N THR A 238 6.45 13.42 14.22
CA THR A 238 5.99 12.08 13.84
C THR A 238 4.54 12.11 13.36
N SER A 239 4.26 11.38 12.28
CA SER A 239 2.91 11.14 11.77
C SER A 239 1.96 10.59 12.86
N PRO A 240 0.71 11.09 12.99
CA PRO A 240 -0.30 10.57 13.93
C PRO A 240 -0.49 9.05 13.84
N LEU A 241 -0.38 8.50 12.62
CA LEU A 241 -0.52 7.07 12.34
C LEU A 241 0.56 6.21 13.04
N LEU A 242 1.71 6.79 13.41
CA LEU A 242 2.80 6.07 14.09
C LEU A 242 2.53 5.87 15.58
N HIS A 243 1.54 6.56 16.15
CA HIS A 243 1.25 6.47 17.56
C HIS A 243 0.88 5.02 17.95
N PRO A 244 1.45 4.46 19.04
CA PRO A 244 1.29 3.04 19.37
C PRO A 244 -0.17 2.61 19.61
N ALA A 245 -1.03 3.52 20.07
CA ALA A 245 -2.45 3.26 20.26
C ALA A 245 -3.23 3.04 18.95
N HIS A 246 -2.65 3.39 17.79
CA HIS A 246 -3.32 3.35 16.49
C HIS A 246 -2.91 2.18 15.60
N ILE A 247 -2.24 1.15 16.16
CA ILE A 247 -1.82 -0.04 15.42
C ILE A 247 -2.96 -0.74 14.63
N ASN A 248 -4.21 -0.62 15.10
CA ASN A 248 -5.40 -1.23 14.49
C ASN A 248 -6.26 -0.22 13.71
N TYR A 249 -5.84 1.03 13.64
CA TYR A 249 -6.67 2.12 13.14
C TYR A 249 -7.19 1.86 11.71
N LEU A 250 -6.29 1.55 10.77
CA LEU A 250 -6.68 1.30 9.37
C LEU A 250 -7.53 0.04 9.20
N THR A 251 -7.26 -1.02 9.97
CA THR A 251 -8.06 -2.26 9.93
C THR A 251 -9.46 -2.03 10.50
N THR A 252 -9.58 -1.26 11.58
CA THR A 252 -10.87 -0.88 12.15
C THR A 252 -11.63 0.06 11.22
N LEU A 253 -10.96 1.05 10.63
CA LEU A 253 -11.58 1.97 9.67
C LEU A 253 -12.06 1.23 8.42
N ARG A 254 -11.27 0.29 7.89
CA ARG A 254 -11.68 -0.60 6.80
C ARG A 254 -12.91 -1.42 7.19
N ALA A 255 -12.92 -2.03 8.38
CA ALA A 255 -14.08 -2.79 8.85
C ALA A 255 -15.35 -1.91 8.93
N THR A 256 -15.23 -0.68 9.42
CA THR A 256 -16.35 0.28 9.46
C THR A 256 -16.85 0.66 8.06
N CYS A 257 -15.94 0.83 7.10
CA CYS A 257 -16.27 1.31 5.75
C CYS A 257 -16.72 0.18 4.79
N CYS A 258 -16.17 -1.02 4.98
CA CYS A 258 -16.23 -2.11 4.01
C CYS A 258 -16.89 -3.39 4.55
N SER A 259 -17.06 -3.55 5.87
CA SER A 259 -17.67 -4.77 6.44
C SER A 259 -19.19 -4.67 6.54
N ARG A 260 -19.85 -5.82 6.34
CA ARG A 260 -21.30 -5.98 6.49
C ARG A 260 -21.73 -6.08 7.96
N ASP A 261 -20.81 -6.52 8.83
CA ASP A 261 -21.16 -7.00 10.16
C ASP A 261 -21.03 -5.94 11.27
N TYR A 262 -20.42 -4.78 10.97
CA TYR A 262 -20.03 -3.83 12.02
C TYR A 262 -21.21 -3.06 12.62
N ARG A 263 -22.34 -2.94 11.92
CA ARG A 263 -23.57 -2.36 12.46
C ARG A 263 -24.76 -3.16 11.94
N SER A 264 -25.56 -3.73 12.84
CA SER A 264 -26.79 -4.48 12.55
C SER A 264 -27.88 -3.70 11.80
N SER A 265 -27.63 -2.44 11.43
CA SER A 265 -28.50 -1.66 10.55
C SER A 265 -28.19 -2.01 9.10
N ALA A 266 -29.08 -2.77 8.46
CA ALA A 266 -28.99 -3.27 7.09
C ALA A 266 -28.86 -2.20 5.97
N ASN A 267 -28.61 -0.93 6.30
CA ASN A 267 -28.82 0.22 5.41
C ASN A 267 -27.55 1.03 5.10
N TYR A 268 -26.36 0.61 5.51
CA TYR A 268 -25.12 1.35 5.18
C TYR A 268 -24.59 0.99 3.79
N HIS A 269 -24.21 2.00 3.01
CA HIS A 269 -23.46 1.80 1.79
C HIS A 269 -22.10 1.19 2.10
N ARG A 270 -21.71 0.21 1.28
CA ARG A 270 -20.43 -0.50 1.41
C ARG A 270 -19.43 0.09 0.43
N LEU A 271 -18.31 0.59 0.94
CA LEU A 271 -17.15 0.89 0.11
C LEU A 271 -16.50 -0.42 -0.34
N GLU A 272 -16.12 -0.48 -1.61
CA GLU A 272 -15.27 -1.57 -2.11
C GLU A 272 -13.89 -1.49 -1.47
N THR A 273 -13.29 -2.64 -1.17
CA THR A 273 -11.95 -2.70 -0.56
C THR A 273 -10.87 -2.18 -1.49
N SER A 274 -11.03 -2.37 -2.81
CA SER A 274 -10.21 -1.76 -3.86
C SER A 274 -10.22 -0.23 -3.75
N THR A 275 -11.40 0.38 -3.66
CA THR A 275 -11.57 1.83 -3.53
C THR A 275 -10.97 2.37 -2.23
N PHE A 276 -11.21 1.69 -1.10
CA PHE A 276 -10.58 2.04 0.17
C PHE A 276 -9.05 2.05 0.05
N THR A 277 -8.48 1.02 -0.56
CA THR A 277 -7.03 0.90 -0.75
C THR A 277 -6.50 1.95 -1.73
N ALA A 278 -7.22 2.24 -2.81
CA ALA A 278 -6.87 3.29 -3.77
C ALA A 278 -6.75 4.66 -3.11
N LEU A 279 -7.73 5.01 -2.27
CA LEU A 279 -7.75 6.29 -1.55
C LEU A 279 -6.61 6.37 -0.52
N LEU A 280 -6.31 5.26 0.17
CA LEU A 280 -5.17 5.21 1.09
C LEU A 280 -3.84 5.38 0.35
N VAL A 281 -3.64 4.68 -0.77
CA VAL A 281 -2.46 4.82 -1.62
C VAL A 281 -2.32 6.26 -2.10
N GLY A 282 -3.40 6.86 -2.61
CA GLY A 282 -3.39 8.26 -3.04
C GLY A 282 -2.96 9.23 -1.93
N ALA A 283 -3.47 9.02 -0.71
CA ALA A 283 -3.08 9.84 0.45
C ALA A 283 -1.63 9.62 0.89
N LEU A 284 -1.12 8.38 0.82
CA LEU A 284 0.28 8.06 1.11
C LEU A 284 1.23 8.73 0.10
N SER A 285 0.91 8.68 -1.19
CA SER A 285 1.72 9.28 -2.26
C SER A 285 1.73 10.81 -2.21
N GLN A 286 0.61 11.45 -1.83
CA GLN A 286 0.51 12.92 -1.75
C GLN A 286 1.24 13.54 -0.54
N SER A 287 1.50 12.77 0.52
CA SER A 287 2.08 13.33 1.74
C SER A 287 3.60 13.47 1.64
N HIS A 288 4.10 14.58 1.11
CA HIS A 288 5.56 14.80 0.99
C HIS A 288 6.31 14.69 2.33
N VAL A 289 5.69 15.12 3.45
CA VAL A 289 6.28 15.05 4.80
C VAL A 289 5.76 13.80 5.52
N GLY A 290 6.65 12.97 6.03
CA GLY A 290 6.28 11.74 6.76
C GLY A 290 5.87 10.55 5.87
N ARG A 291 5.98 10.67 4.54
CA ARG A 291 5.66 9.61 3.55
C ARG A 291 6.24 8.25 3.94
N THR A 292 7.56 8.21 4.09
CA THR A 292 8.30 6.98 4.40
C THR A 292 7.87 6.38 5.72
N ASP A 293 7.64 7.22 6.73
CA ASP A 293 7.24 6.74 8.04
C ASP A 293 5.82 6.17 8.00
N ALA A 294 4.91 6.78 7.24
CA ALA A 294 3.57 6.28 7.05
C ALA A 294 3.54 4.92 6.35
N TRP A 295 4.31 4.74 5.27
CA TRP A 295 4.46 3.44 4.60
C TRP A 295 5.05 2.35 5.49
N THR A 296 6.01 2.73 6.33
CA THR A 296 6.69 1.80 7.25
C THR A 296 5.95 1.63 8.58
N SER A 297 4.81 2.30 8.76
CA SER A 297 4.03 2.29 9.99
C SER A 297 3.41 0.90 10.28
N LYS A 298 3.21 0.61 11.56
CA LYS A 298 2.56 -0.63 12.00
C LYS A 298 1.09 -0.77 11.51
N PRO A 299 0.28 0.30 11.44
CA PRO A 299 -1.09 0.20 10.91
C PRO A 299 -1.13 -0.22 9.44
N VAL A 300 -0.32 0.39 8.58
CA VAL A 300 -0.21 -0.01 7.16
C VAL A 300 0.28 -1.45 7.06
N ALA A 301 1.22 -1.84 7.92
CA ALA A 301 1.69 -3.21 7.98
C ALA A 301 0.64 -4.24 8.39
N ARG A 302 -0.26 -3.86 9.30
CA ARG A 302 -1.36 -4.71 9.73
C ARG A 302 -2.43 -4.80 8.66
N LEU A 303 -2.81 -3.67 8.05
CA LEU A 303 -3.73 -3.63 6.93
C LEU A 303 -3.26 -4.49 5.76
N ALA A 304 -1.98 -4.36 5.35
CA ALA A 304 -1.42 -5.15 4.27
C ALA A 304 -1.54 -6.66 4.53
N ARG A 305 -1.34 -7.13 5.76
CA ARG A 305 -1.54 -8.55 6.12
C ARG A 305 -3.01 -8.98 6.05
N GLU A 306 -3.92 -8.10 6.44
CA GLU A 306 -5.36 -8.38 6.39
C GLU A 306 -5.86 -8.42 4.94
N LEU A 307 -5.43 -7.48 4.10
CA LEU A 307 -5.69 -7.50 2.65
C LEU A 307 -5.09 -8.76 2.02
N LEU A 308 -3.84 -9.10 2.35
CA LEU A 308 -3.21 -10.34 1.90
C LEU A 308 -3.97 -11.58 2.34
N ALA A 309 -4.80 -11.56 3.39
CA ALA A 309 -5.63 -12.70 3.76
C ALA A 309 -6.99 -12.70 3.05
N GLN A 310 -7.62 -11.52 2.94
CA GLN A 310 -9.03 -11.41 2.56
C GLN A 310 -9.27 -10.94 1.12
N ASP A 311 -8.43 -10.06 0.59
CA ASP A 311 -8.60 -9.39 -0.71
C ASP A 311 -7.22 -9.14 -1.36
N PHE A 312 -6.77 -10.12 -2.14
CA PHE A 312 -5.45 -10.10 -2.75
C PHE A 312 -5.25 -9.02 -3.80
N PRO A 313 -6.21 -8.76 -4.71
CA PRO A 313 -6.09 -7.64 -5.64
C PRO A 313 -5.86 -6.30 -4.92
N ALA A 314 -6.59 -6.03 -3.83
CA ALA A 314 -6.36 -4.83 -3.04
C ALA A 314 -4.97 -4.80 -2.37
N PHE A 315 -4.48 -5.94 -1.89
CA PHE A 315 -3.09 -6.03 -1.39
C PHE A 315 -2.05 -5.71 -2.47
N LEU A 316 -2.24 -6.20 -3.69
CA LEU A 316 -1.35 -5.89 -4.82
C LEU A 316 -1.45 -4.42 -5.22
N GLN A 317 -2.63 -3.81 -5.16
CA GLN A 317 -2.79 -2.36 -5.36
C GLN A 317 -2.00 -1.53 -4.33
N LEU A 318 -1.95 -1.98 -3.07
CA LEU A 318 -1.09 -1.37 -2.05
C LEU A 318 0.40 -1.51 -2.39
N CYS A 319 0.81 -2.64 -2.98
CA CYS A 319 2.17 -2.84 -3.48
C CYS A 319 2.48 -1.95 -4.69
N THR A 320 1.53 -1.75 -5.60
CA THR A 320 1.62 -0.84 -6.74
C THR A 320 1.94 0.58 -6.27
N GLY A 321 1.16 1.11 -5.32
CA GLY A 321 1.40 2.43 -4.75
C GLY A 321 2.78 2.58 -4.11
N LEU A 322 3.26 1.54 -3.43
CA LEU A 322 4.60 1.55 -2.85
C LEU A 322 5.70 1.55 -3.91
N VAL A 323 5.50 0.85 -5.04
CA VAL A 323 6.42 0.87 -6.18
C VAL A 323 6.46 2.27 -6.81
N ASP A 324 5.30 2.86 -7.07
CA ASP A 324 5.19 4.19 -7.69
C ASP A 324 5.92 5.24 -6.85
N ASP A 325 5.74 5.21 -5.52
CA ASP A 325 6.43 6.11 -4.60
C ASP A 325 7.95 5.91 -4.59
N ILE A 326 8.46 4.67 -4.73
CA ILE A 326 9.91 4.41 -4.84
C ILE A 326 10.45 4.93 -6.17
N VAL A 327 9.74 4.71 -7.28
CA VAL A 327 10.16 5.19 -8.60
C VAL A 327 10.18 6.72 -8.63
N GLU A 328 9.17 7.38 -8.07
CA GLU A 328 9.09 8.84 -7.98
C GLU A 328 10.24 9.40 -7.14
N ALA A 329 10.49 8.80 -5.97
CA ALA A 329 11.61 9.07 -5.08
C ALA A 329 12.98 9.01 -5.80
N ASP A 330 13.26 7.91 -6.48
CA ASP A 330 14.50 7.71 -7.22
C ASP A 330 14.66 8.73 -8.36
N GLY A 331 13.55 9.13 -8.99
CA GLY A 331 13.49 10.18 -10.00
C GLY A 331 13.95 11.54 -9.45
N TYR A 332 13.48 11.93 -8.27
CA TYR A 332 13.92 13.18 -7.61
C TYR A 332 15.40 13.13 -7.20
N GLN A 333 15.86 12.00 -6.66
CA GLN A 333 17.26 11.85 -6.24
C GLN A 333 18.22 11.94 -7.44
N SER A 334 17.87 11.30 -8.55
CA SER A 334 18.67 11.32 -9.77
C SER A 334 18.82 12.74 -10.34
N ARG A 335 17.76 13.55 -10.26
CA ARG A 335 17.79 14.97 -10.68
C ARG A 335 18.59 15.86 -9.73
N SER A 336 18.53 15.58 -8.42
CA SER A 336 19.21 16.38 -7.38
C SER A 336 20.73 16.21 -7.40
N ARG A 337 21.23 14.97 -7.61
CA ARG A 337 22.68 14.67 -7.62
C ARG A 337 23.48 15.46 -8.66
N VAL A 338 22.85 15.89 -9.74
CA VAL A 338 23.51 16.70 -10.79
C VAL A 338 23.90 18.09 -10.28
N LYS A 339 23.22 18.61 -9.25
CA LYS A 339 23.38 20.02 -8.82
C LYS A 339 24.20 20.24 -7.55
N ARG A 340 24.47 19.23 -6.72
CA ARG A 340 25.15 19.43 -5.41
C ARG A 340 26.27 18.42 -5.17
N LYS A 341 27.51 18.93 -5.05
CA LYS A 341 28.73 18.19 -4.64
C LYS A 341 28.84 17.94 -3.12
N SER A 342 27.87 18.38 -2.31
CA SER A 342 27.89 18.20 -0.86
C SER A 342 27.25 16.86 -0.46
N HIS A 343 27.81 16.22 0.57
CA HIS A 343 27.40 14.92 1.14
C HIS A 343 25.91 14.60 0.97
N PRO A 344 25.54 13.53 0.25
CA PRO A 344 24.16 13.12 0.12
C PRO A 344 23.65 12.59 1.47
N PRO A 345 22.55 13.12 2.03
CA PRO A 345 21.88 12.49 3.16
C PRO A 345 21.48 11.05 2.76
N GLU A 346 21.62 10.11 3.70
CA GLU A 346 21.13 8.74 3.52
C GLU A 346 19.64 8.82 3.14
N PRO A 347 19.25 8.29 1.97
CA PRO A 347 17.89 8.46 1.49
C PRO A 347 16.94 7.69 2.41
N LEU A 348 16.08 8.43 3.12
CA LEU A 348 15.05 7.87 4.01
C LEU A 348 14.23 6.77 3.31
N GLU A 349 14.12 6.85 1.98
CA GLU A 349 13.40 5.95 1.08
C GLU A 349 14.02 4.55 0.98
N ASP A 350 15.26 4.33 1.45
CA ASP A 350 15.90 3.00 1.52
C ASP A 350 15.15 2.01 2.42
N ARG A 351 14.22 2.48 3.25
CA ARG A 351 13.36 1.64 4.09
C ARG A 351 12.18 1.03 3.33
N LEU A 352 11.80 1.60 2.19
CA LEU A 352 10.63 1.16 1.40
C LEU A 352 10.93 -0.12 0.60
N ARG A 353 12.12 -0.26 0.01
CA ARG A 353 12.49 -1.45 -0.77
C ARG A 353 12.48 -2.75 0.05
N PRO A 354 13.09 -2.82 1.25
CA PRO A 354 12.99 -4.02 2.10
C PRO A 354 11.57 -4.31 2.59
N ARG A 355 10.71 -3.29 2.63
CA ARG A 355 9.29 -3.46 2.95
C ARG A 355 8.56 -4.13 1.80
N LEU A 356 8.72 -3.60 0.58
CA LEU A 356 8.18 -4.17 -0.65
C LEU A 356 8.66 -5.61 -0.84
N ALA A 357 9.96 -5.87 -0.69
CA ALA A 357 10.53 -7.21 -0.81
C ALA A 357 9.82 -8.25 0.10
N ARG A 358 9.52 -7.86 1.35
CA ARG A 358 8.78 -8.73 2.28
C ARG A 358 7.34 -8.96 1.84
N TRP A 359 6.67 -7.93 1.34
CA TRP A 359 5.29 -8.05 0.83
C TRP A 359 5.20 -8.92 -0.41
N LEU A 360 6.12 -8.75 -1.37
CA LEU A 360 6.21 -9.59 -2.56
C LEU A 360 6.51 -11.04 -2.21
N LYS A 361 7.38 -11.28 -1.22
CA LYS A 361 7.59 -12.63 -0.69
C LYS A 361 6.29 -13.21 -0.14
N SER A 362 5.54 -12.47 0.69
CA SER A 362 4.26 -12.94 1.22
C SER A 362 3.20 -13.15 0.13
N ALA A 363 3.26 -12.38 -0.96
CA ALA A 363 2.42 -12.59 -2.15
C ALA A 363 2.75 -13.94 -2.82
N LEU A 364 4.04 -14.22 -3.00
CA LEU A 364 4.53 -15.49 -3.54
C LEU A 364 4.13 -16.67 -2.64
N ASP A 365 4.29 -16.54 -1.32
CA ASP A 365 3.89 -17.56 -0.35
C ASP A 365 2.38 -17.87 -0.45
N ARG A 366 1.55 -16.83 -0.57
CA ARG A 366 0.09 -16.98 -0.76
C ARG A 366 -0.24 -17.69 -2.08
N LEU A 367 0.37 -17.28 -3.20
CA LEU A 367 0.13 -17.90 -4.50
C LEU A 367 0.56 -19.37 -4.53
N ALA A 368 1.66 -19.72 -3.86
CA ALA A 368 2.11 -21.09 -3.70
C ALA A 368 1.11 -21.91 -2.87
N SER A 369 0.62 -21.38 -1.74
CA SER A 369 -0.41 -22.03 -0.93
C SER A 369 -1.71 -22.26 -1.72
N ARG A 370 -2.19 -21.25 -2.43
CA ARG A 370 -3.42 -21.34 -3.24
C ARG A 370 -3.30 -22.33 -4.39
N ALA A 371 -2.13 -22.43 -5.02
CA ALA A 371 -1.89 -23.45 -6.05
C ALA A 371 -2.00 -24.87 -5.49
N ALA A 372 -1.39 -25.12 -4.32
CA ALA A 372 -1.47 -26.41 -3.66
C ALA A 372 -2.91 -26.77 -3.22
N GLU A 373 -3.71 -25.79 -2.81
CA GLU A 373 -5.14 -25.98 -2.53
C GLU A 373 -5.94 -26.27 -3.81
N ALA A 374 -5.64 -25.58 -4.92
CA ALA A 374 -6.31 -25.75 -6.19
C ALA A 374 -6.06 -27.14 -6.82
N ASP A 375 -4.88 -27.72 -6.59
CA ASP A 375 -4.56 -29.10 -7.01
C ASP A 375 -5.48 -30.15 -6.35
N GLY A 376 -6.18 -29.80 -5.27
CA GLY A 376 -7.23 -30.62 -4.64
C GLY A 376 -8.51 -30.77 -5.48
N GLY A 377 -8.64 -30.04 -6.60
CA GLY A 377 -9.73 -30.19 -7.57
C GLY A 377 -10.99 -29.38 -7.25
N ASP A 378 -10.98 -28.50 -6.24
CA ASP A 378 -12.11 -27.60 -5.97
C ASP A 378 -12.16 -26.47 -7.03
N PRO A 379 -13.25 -26.36 -7.82
CA PRO A 379 -13.36 -25.33 -8.85
C PRO A 379 -13.39 -23.90 -8.28
N ALA A 380 -13.92 -23.70 -7.06
CA ALA A 380 -13.98 -22.37 -6.44
C ALA A 380 -12.58 -21.90 -6.03
N VAL A 381 -11.77 -22.80 -5.47
CA VAL A 381 -10.36 -22.53 -5.12
C VAL A 381 -9.53 -22.32 -6.39
N THR A 382 -9.76 -23.13 -7.43
CA THR A 382 -9.09 -22.98 -8.72
C THR A 382 -9.38 -21.61 -9.33
N LEU A 383 -10.65 -21.18 -9.32
CA LEU A 383 -11.04 -19.86 -9.79
C LEU A 383 -10.36 -18.75 -8.99
N ALA A 384 -10.36 -18.84 -7.66
CA ALA A 384 -9.67 -17.87 -6.80
C ALA A 384 -8.17 -17.81 -7.07
N TYR A 385 -7.50 -18.95 -7.28
CA TYR A 385 -6.09 -19.00 -7.68
C TYR A 385 -5.85 -18.31 -9.03
N THR A 386 -6.69 -18.55 -10.04
CA THR A 386 -6.56 -17.89 -11.35
C THR A 386 -6.78 -16.38 -11.27
N GLN A 387 -7.69 -15.92 -10.41
CA GLN A 387 -7.89 -14.48 -10.15
C GLN A 387 -6.68 -13.86 -9.44
N ASP A 388 -6.14 -14.54 -8.43
CA ASP A 388 -4.94 -14.09 -7.73
C ASP A 388 -3.74 -14.03 -8.70
N LEU A 389 -3.62 -15.00 -9.61
CA LEU A 389 -2.57 -15.02 -10.64
C LEU A 389 -2.73 -13.88 -11.67
N GLN A 390 -3.96 -13.60 -12.13
CA GLN A 390 -4.24 -12.48 -13.02
C GLN A 390 -3.85 -11.16 -12.37
N ALA A 391 -4.32 -10.90 -11.15
CA ALA A 391 -4.02 -9.67 -10.43
C ALA A 391 -2.50 -9.50 -10.23
N THR A 392 -1.78 -10.60 -10.00
CA THR A 392 -0.31 -10.59 -9.91
C THR A 392 0.34 -10.24 -11.24
N THR A 393 -0.17 -10.78 -12.35
CA THR A 393 0.33 -10.47 -13.69
C THR A 393 0.13 -9.00 -14.02
N ASP A 394 -1.06 -8.45 -13.77
CA ASP A 394 -1.39 -7.04 -13.97
C ASP A 394 -0.46 -6.13 -13.13
N PHE A 395 -0.22 -6.50 -11.87
CA PHE A 395 0.74 -5.84 -10.99
C PHE A 395 2.16 -5.86 -11.57
N LEU A 396 2.66 -7.03 -11.99
CA LEU A 396 4.00 -7.16 -12.54
C LEU A 396 4.18 -6.32 -13.80
N LEU A 397 3.20 -6.32 -14.71
CA LEU A 397 3.22 -5.49 -15.91
C LEU A 397 3.32 -4.01 -15.55
N HIS A 398 2.56 -3.52 -14.57
CA HIS A 398 2.67 -2.14 -14.08
C HIS A 398 4.07 -1.84 -13.50
N VAL A 399 4.62 -2.73 -12.68
CA VAL A 399 5.97 -2.55 -12.13
C VAL A 399 7.03 -2.48 -13.24
N PHE A 400 6.83 -3.21 -14.34
CA PHE A 400 7.75 -3.15 -15.47
C PHE A 400 7.59 -1.89 -16.31
N THR A 401 6.37 -1.37 -16.50
CA THR A 401 6.13 -0.12 -17.24
C THR A 401 6.67 1.11 -16.51
N THR A 402 6.66 1.11 -15.17
CA THR A 402 7.26 2.19 -14.36
C THR A 402 8.79 2.21 -14.40
N GLY A 403 9.43 1.15 -14.92
CA GLY A 403 10.88 1.07 -15.00
C GLY A 403 11.55 0.75 -13.66
N PHE A 404 10.80 0.33 -12.64
CA PHE A 404 11.34 -0.04 -11.33
C PHE A 404 12.50 -1.04 -11.43
N HIS A 405 12.41 -1.99 -12.36
CA HIS A 405 13.45 -3.00 -12.62
C HIS A 405 14.82 -2.44 -13.04
N ARG A 406 14.86 -1.19 -13.53
CA ARG A 406 16.09 -0.52 -13.97
C ARG A 406 16.74 0.31 -12.87
N THR A 407 16.04 0.52 -11.76
CA THR A 407 16.55 1.33 -10.66
C THR A 407 17.64 0.54 -9.91
N PRO A 408 18.87 1.07 -9.83
CA PRO A 408 19.93 0.37 -9.13
C PRO A 408 19.63 0.33 -7.64
N GLU A 409 19.44 -0.86 -7.09
CA GLU A 409 19.28 -1.06 -5.66
C GLU A 409 20.66 -1.09 -4.97
N PRO A 410 20.87 -0.33 -3.89
CA PRO A 410 22.14 -0.34 -3.18
C PRO A 410 22.46 -1.75 -2.68
N ALA A 411 23.66 -2.24 -2.99
CA ALA A 411 24.11 -3.57 -2.60
C ALA A 411 24.25 -3.64 -1.06
N SER A 412 23.21 -4.15 -0.39
CA SER A 412 23.25 -4.45 1.04
C SER A 412 23.03 -5.95 1.24
N PRO A 413 24.05 -6.72 1.63
CA PRO A 413 23.94 -8.18 1.77
C PRO A 413 22.98 -8.61 2.90
N ARG A 414 22.55 -7.68 3.77
CA ARG A 414 21.68 -7.98 4.91
C ARG A 414 20.22 -7.67 4.68
N ARG A 415 19.87 -6.94 3.61
CA ARG A 415 18.50 -6.46 3.40
C ARG A 415 17.85 -7.24 2.25
N PRO A 416 16.60 -7.69 2.41
CA PRO A 416 15.88 -8.33 1.32
C PRO A 416 15.71 -7.33 0.18
N ARG A 417 16.08 -7.77 -1.02
CA ARG A 417 16.03 -6.96 -2.22
C ARG A 417 14.68 -7.06 -2.89
N ALA A 418 14.08 -5.92 -3.22
CA ALA A 418 12.76 -5.90 -3.86
C ALA A 418 12.80 -6.55 -5.24
N MET A 419 13.91 -6.35 -5.97
CA MET A 419 14.11 -6.94 -7.30
C MET A 419 14.16 -8.46 -7.29
N ASP A 420 14.80 -9.05 -6.27
CA ASP A 420 14.90 -10.51 -6.14
C ASP A 420 13.52 -11.13 -5.88
N ALA A 421 12.71 -10.48 -5.03
CA ALA A 421 11.33 -10.90 -4.79
C ALA A 421 10.44 -10.75 -6.04
N LEU A 422 10.62 -9.69 -6.84
CA LEU A 422 9.93 -9.52 -8.12
C LEU A 422 10.32 -10.59 -9.13
N LEU A 423 11.60 -10.95 -9.22
CA LEU A 423 12.09 -12.03 -10.10
C LEU A 423 11.51 -13.38 -9.71
N CYS A 424 11.47 -13.67 -8.40
CA CYS A 424 10.83 -14.87 -7.86
C CYS A 424 9.34 -14.93 -8.24
N LEU A 425 8.60 -13.84 -7.98
CA LEU A 425 7.17 -13.76 -8.28
C LEU A 425 6.87 -13.87 -9.77
N SER A 426 7.64 -13.16 -10.60
CA SER A 426 7.50 -13.18 -12.06
C SER A 426 7.80 -14.54 -12.65
N THR A 427 8.82 -15.23 -12.15
CA THR A 427 9.18 -16.58 -12.61
C THR A 427 8.13 -17.61 -12.17
N TYR A 428 7.58 -17.45 -10.97
CA TYR A 428 6.47 -18.28 -10.49
C TYR A 428 5.23 -18.11 -11.39
N CYS A 429 4.85 -16.87 -11.70
CA CYS A 429 3.74 -16.57 -12.60
C CYS A 429 3.96 -17.15 -14.00
N LEU A 430 5.15 -16.91 -14.58
CA LEU A 430 5.53 -17.44 -15.90
C LEU A 430 5.41 -18.96 -15.97
N ALA A 431 5.75 -19.66 -14.88
CA ALA A 431 5.73 -21.11 -14.85
C ALA A 431 4.40 -21.72 -14.39
N SER A 432 3.42 -20.91 -13.99
CA SER A 432 2.08 -21.36 -13.58
C SER A 432 1.36 -22.07 -14.75
N PRO A 433 0.58 -23.15 -14.49
CA PRO A 433 -0.13 -23.84 -15.56
C PRO A 433 -1.24 -22.99 -16.17
N ALA A 434 -1.70 -21.97 -15.45
CA ALA A 434 -2.70 -21.02 -15.93
C ALA A 434 -2.10 -19.86 -16.72
N PHE A 435 -0.76 -19.74 -16.80
CA PHE A 435 -0.09 -18.68 -17.55
C PHE A 435 -0.39 -18.68 -19.06
N PRO A 436 -0.45 -19.83 -19.76
CA PRO A 436 -0.78 -19.85 -21.19
C PRO A 436 -2.17 -19.31 -21.53
N ALA A 437 -3.08 -19.22 -20.55
CA ALA A 437 -4.42 -18.65 -20.74
C ALA A 437 -4.41 -17.11 -20.73
N GLN A 438 -3.30 -16.48 -20.34
CA GLN A 438 -3.13 -15.02 -20.38
C GLN A 438 -3.07 -14.51 -21.82
N PRO A 439 -3.40 -13.22 -22.07
CA PRO A 439 -3.20 -12.62 -23.39
C PRO A 439 -1.75 -12.76 -23.86
N PRO A 440 -1.49 -13.10 -25.13
CA PRO A 440 -0.13 -13.29 -25.64
C PRO A 440 0.72 -12.01 -25.58
N SER A 441 0.07 -10.83 -25.62
CA SER A 441 0.71 -9.53 -25.40
C SER A 441 1.37 -9.45 -24.03
N ASP A 442 0.69 -9.96 -23.01
CA ASP A 442 1.06 -9.85 -21.61
C ASP A 442 2.17 -10.85 -21.30
N GLN A 443 2.07 -12.05 -21.88
CA GLN A 443 3.13 -13.06 -21.84
C GLN A 443 4.43 -12.53 -22.45
N ALA A 444 4.35 -11.93 -23.64
CA ALA A 444 5.50 -11.34 -24.31
C ALA A 444 6.08 -10.14 -23.54
N ALA A 445 5.24 -9.28 -22.98
CA ALA A 445 5.66 -8.13 -22.18
C ALA A 445 6.38 -8.57 -20.90
N GLN A 446 5.88 -9.59 -20.20
CA GLN A 446 6.52 -10.14 -19.01
C GLN A 446 7.85 -10.82 -19.33
N ALA A 447 7.93 -11.60 -20.42
CA ALA A 447 9.18 -12.21 -20.86
C ALA A 447 10.23 -11.16 -21.25
N ALA A 448 9.83 -10.13 -21.99
CA ALA A 448 10.69 -9.01 -22.36
C ALA A 448 11.18 -8.26 -21.11
N ALA A 449 10.31 -8.03 -20.13
CA ALA A 449 10.72 -7.38 -18.89
C ALA A 449 11.69 -8.22 -18.05
N LEU A 450 11.46 -9.54 -17.94
CA LEU A 450 12.39 -10.46 -17.30
C LEU A 450 13.76 -10.48 -17.99
N SER A 451 13.79 -10.38 -19.32
CA SER A 451 15.04 -10.32 -20.08
C SER A 451 15.85 -9.05 -19.82
N ALA A 452 15.20 -7.96 -19.37
CA ALA A 452 15.86 -6.70 -19.03
C ALA A 452 16.43 -6.68 -17.60
N CYS A 453 16.12 -7.70 -16.79
CA CYS A 453 16.63 -7.81 -15.42
C CYS A 453 18.01 -8.48 -15.38
N ALA A 454 18.89 -7.99 -14.52
CA ALA A 454 20.17 -8.63 -14.23
C ALA A 454 20.07 -9.41 -12.91
N PRO A 455 19.88 -10.75 -12.94
CA PRO A 455 19.82 -11.52 -11.70
C PRO A 455 21.19 -11.52 -11.00
N THR A 456 21.14 -11.55 -9.69
CA THR A 456 22.28 -11.91 -8.86
C THR A 456 22.24 -13.38 -8.50
N THR A 457 23.33 -13.87 -7.92
CA THR A 457 23.39 -15.26 -7.48
C THR A 457 22.46 -15.57 -6.31
N GLU A 458 21.80 -14.58 -5.70
CA GLU A 458 20.83 -14.74 -4.59
C GLU A 458 19.38 -14.45 -4.99
N SER A 459 19.16 -14.07 -6.26
CA SER A 459 17.86 -13.55 -6.71
C SER A 459 16.70 -14.53 -6.59
N PHE A 460 16.97 -15.84 -6.63
CA PHE A 460 15.97 -16.88 -6.50
C PHE A 460 15.88 -17.51 -5.11
N SER A 461 16.56 -16.95 -4.11
CA SER A 461 16.58 -17.48 -2.74
C SER A 461 15.19 -17.64 -2.12
N GLY A 462 14.25 -16.73 -2.42
CA GLY A 462 12.87 -16.82 -1.96
C GLY A 462 12.09 -17.98 -2.59
N LEU A 463 12.14 -18.09 -3.92
CA LEU A 463 11.46 -19.13 -4.69
C LEU A 463 12.01 -20.53 -4.39
N VAL A 464 13.34 -20.67 -4.38
CA VAL A 464 14.03 -21.89 -3.98
C VAL A 464 13.73 -22.21 -2.51
N GLY A 465 13.74 -21.18 -1.67
CA GLY A 465 13.40 -21.28 -0.24
C GLY A 465 12.06 -21.96 -0.02
N LEU A 466 11.03 -21.61 -0.81
CA LEU A 466 9.69 -22.21 -0.72
C LEU A 466 9.68 -23.71 -1.00
N LEU A 467 10.47 -24.16 -1.98
CA LEU A 467 10.54 -25.58 -2.37
C LEU A 467 11.29 -26.44 -1.33
N PHE A 468 12.24 -25.83 -0.61
CA PHE A 468 13.08 -26.50 0.38
C PHE A 468 12.78 -26.08 1.83
N THR A 469 11.65 -25.40 2.10
CA THR A 469 11.36 -24.86 3.44
C THR A 469 11.19 -25.97 4.46
N MET A 470 11.93 -25.88 5.58
CA MET A 470 11.74 -26.73 6.76
C MET A 470 10.40 -26.42 7.44
N PRO A 471 9.71 -27.42 8.01
CA PRO A 471 8.68 -27.12 9.00
C PRO A 471 9.32 -26.35 10.16
N PRO A 472 8.65 -25.34 10.75
CA PRO A 472 9.03 -24.91 12.08
C PRO A 472 9.02 -26.16 12.96
N ALA A 473 10.13 -26.44 13.65
CA ALA A 473 10.15 -27.51 14.62
C ALA A 473 8.93 -27.30 15.54
N PRO A 474 8.15 -28.34 15.87
CA PRO A 474 7.14 -28.18 16.91
C PRO A 474 7.87 -27.59 18.10
N ASP A 475 7.52 -26.36 18.48
CA ASP A 475 8.19 -25.68 19.59
C ASP A 475 8.23 -26.68 20.74
N PRO A 476 9.42 -27.07 21.24
CA PRO A 476 9.48 -27.94 22.40
C PRO A 476 8.75 -27.16 23.48
N ALA A 477 7.55 -27.65 23.85
CA ALA A 477 6.63 -26.97 24.76
C ALA A 477 7.44 -26.28 25.85
N SER A 478 7.46 -24.95 25.83
CA SER A 478 8.17 -24.18 26.82
C SER A 478 7.66 -24.63 28.18
N PRO A 479 8.50 -25.15 29.10
CA PRO A 479 8.04 -25.57 30.42
C PRO A 479 7.55 -24.40 31.30
N PHE A 480 7.42 -23.19 30.74
CA PHE A 480 7.03 -21.95 31.40
C PHE A 480 5.79 -21.26 30.78
N ASP A 481 4.97 -21.95 30.00
CA ASP A 481 3.66 -21.40 29.61
C ASP A 481 2.71 -21.38 30.83
N PHE A 482 2.56 -20.19 31.43
CA PHE A 482 1.62 -19.93 32.51
C PHE A 482 0.17 -19.97 31.98
N PRO A 483 -0.78 -20.52 32.76
CA PRO A 483 -2.19 -20.56 32.36
C PRO A 483 -2.78 -19.16 32.36
N VAL A 484 -2.94 -18.57 31.18
CA VAL A 484 -3.80 -17.39 30.98
C VAL A 484 -5.26 -17.86 31.02
N ALA A 485 -6.07 -17.16 31.81
CA ALA A 485 -7.43 -17.54 32.19
C ALA A 485 -8.37 -17.88 31.01
N PRO A 486 -9.31 -18.83 31.18
CA PRO A 486 -10.25 -19.23 30.15
C PRO A 486 -11.37 -18.18 30.06
N SER A 487 -11.39 -17.41 28.99
CA SER A 487 -12.49 -16.48 28.70
C SER A 487 -12.72 -16.34 27.20
N ARG A 488 -12.89 -17.48 26.51
CA ARG A 488 -13.60 -17.55 25.24
C ARG A 488 -13.93 -19.00 24.94
N GLU A 489 -15.19 -19.26 24.60
CA GLU A 489 -15.64 -20.58 24.15
C GLU A 489 -14.78 -21.06 22.97
N PRO A 490 -14.43 -22.36 22.92
CA PRO A 490 -13.69 -22.93 21.81
C PRO A 490 -14.62 -22.97 20.60
N SER A 491 -14.48 -22.00 19.70
CA SER A 491 -14.89 -22.20 18.32
C SER A 491 -14.04 -23.33 17.74
N GLU A 492 -14.67 -24.37 17.21
CA GLU A 492 -14.07 -25.49 16.46
C GLU A 492 -13.43 -25.01 15.14
N GLU A 493 -12.56 -24.01 15.22
CA GLU A 493 -11.81 -23.49 14.10
C GLU A 493 -10.57 -24.37 13.96
N GLY A 494 -10.70 -25.39 13.11
CA GLY A 494 -9.68 -26.41 12.87
C GLY A 494 -8.31 -25.79 12.68
N THR A 495 -7.36 -26.24 13.50
CA THR A 495 -5.95 -25.87 13.40
C THR A 495 -5.51 -26.08 11.95
N PRO A 496 -4.95 -25.06 11.26
CA PRO A 496 -4.57 -25.19 9.87
C PRO A 496 -3.59 -26.37 9.74
N GLN A 497 -3.99 -27.40 8.98
CA GLN A 497 -3.10 -28.51 8.68
C GLN A 497 -1.85 -27.96 8.00
N PRO A 498 -0.64 -28.37 8.42
CA PRO A 498 0.57 -27.95 7.74
C PRO A 498 0.51 -28.41 6.28
N ALA A 499 0.80 -27.50 5.36
CA ALA A 499 0.78 -27.77 3.92
C ALA A 499 1.56 -29.07 3.59
N PRO A 500 1.07 -29.87 2.63
CA PRO A 500 1.73 -31.12 2.25
C PRO A 500 3.18 -30.87 1.84
N ARG A 501 4.09 -31.68 2.37
CA ARG A 501 5.54 -31.55 2.16
C ARG A 501 5.89 -32.01 0.76
N LEU A 502 6.66 -31.21 0.02
CA LEU A 502 7.33 -31.69 -1.19
C LEU A 502 8.52 -32.56 -0.80
N THR A 503 8.59 -33.76 -1.35
CA THR A 503 9.80 -34.58 -1.37
C THR A 503 10.90 -33.86 -2.16
N GLN A 504 12.17 -34.18 -1.92
CA GLN A 504 13.28 -33.61 -2.69
C GLN A 504 13.10 -33.82 -4.20
N ALA A 505 12.61 -35.01 -4.59
CA ALA A 505 12.31 -35.32 -5.98
C ALA A 505 11.23 -34.39 -6.57
N GLU A 506 10.16 -34.11 -5.83
CA GLU A 506 9.11 -33.18 -6.25
C GLU A 506 9.64 -31.74 -6.32
N ALA A 507 10.42 -31.29 -5.33
CA ALA A 507 11.05 -29.97 -5.36
C ALA A 507 11.93 -29.79 -6.62
N VAL A 508 12.74 -30.80 -6.96
CA VAL A 508 13.54 -30.80 -8.19
C VAL A 508 12.67 -30.82 -9.44
N GLN A 509 11.54 -31.53 -9.45
CA GLN A 509 10.60 -31.51 -10.57
C GLN A 509 9.98 -30.12 -10.78
N VAL A 510 9.62 -29.42 -9.70
CA VAL A 510 9.13 -28.04 -9.77
C VAL A 510 10.22 -27.09 -10.28
N LEU A 511 11.47 -27.22 -9.81
CA LEU A 511 12.60 -26.46 -10.36
C LEU A 511 12.82 -26.73 -11.85
N ARG A 512 12.73 -28.00 -12.29
CA ARG A 512 12.84 -28.37 -13.71
C ARG A 512 11.74 -27.72 -14.55
N ARG A 513 10.53 -27.57 -14.00
CA ARG A 513 9.44 -26.84 -14.64
C ARG A 513 9.79 -25.37 -14.78
N TYR A 514 10.19 -24.69 -13.70
CA TYR A 514 10.61 -23.29 -13.76
C TYR A 514 11.73 -23.05 -14.78
N ALA A 515 12.77 -23.89 -14.75
CA ALA A 515 13.88 -23.82 -15.69
C ALA A 515 13.45 -24.06 -17.15
N ARG A 516 12.48 -24.95 -17.40
CA ARG A 516 11.94 -25.19 -18.74
C ARG A 516 11.23 -23.96 -19.28
N GLU A 517 10.43 -23.29 -18.45
CA GLU A 517 9.67 -22.10 -18.84
C GLU A 517 10.59 -20.91 -19.08
N LEU A 518 11.60 -20.72 -18.23
CA LEU A 518 12.66 -19.72 -18.47
C LEU A 518 13.38 -19.99 -19.80
N ARG A 519 13.72 -21.25 -20.08
CA ARG A 519 14.37 -21.66 -21.32
C ARG A 519 13.50 -21.44 -22.55
N ALA A 520 12.20 -21.73 -22.46
CA ALA A 520 11.25 -21.54 -23.55
C ALA A 520 11.16 -20.06 -23.98
N HIS A 521 11.42 -19.13 -23.05
CA HIS A 521 11.44 -17.69 -23.30
C HIS A 521 12.85 -17.12 -23.54
N GLY A 522 13.88 -17.96 -23.66
CA GLY A 522 15.26 -17.52 -23.89
C GLY A 522 15.93 -16.84 -22.68
N LEU A 523 15.40 -17.04 -21.47
CA LEU A 523 15.86 -16.40 -20.23
C LEU A 523 16.97 -17.21 -19.55
N PHE A 524 18.06 -17.52 -20.27
CA PHE A 524 19.10 -18.43 -19.81
C PHE A 524 19.86 -17.94 -18.57
N LEU A 525 20.11 -16.64 -18.44
CA LEU A 525 20.76 -16.07 -17.25
C LEU A 525 19.92 -16.27 -15.97
N LEU A 526 18.60 -16.15 -16.09
CA LEU A 526 17.68 -16.42 -14.99
C LEU A 526 17.64 -17.93 -14.68
N GLU A 527 17.68 -18.79 -15.70
CA GLU A 527 17.78 -20.24 -15.52
C GLU A 527 19.06 -20.62 -14.75
N ALA A 528 20.22 -20.08 -15.11
CA ALA A 528 21.48 -20.33 -14.43
C ALA A 528 21.45 -19.84 -12.97
N SER A 529 20.93 -18.64 -12.72
CA SER A 529 20.78 -18.11 -11.36
C SER A 529 19.81 -18.94 -10.51
N LEU A 530 18.73 -19.48 -11.09
CA LEU A 530 17.80 -20.38 -10.40
C LEU A 530 18.50 -21.66 -9.93
N TRP A 531 19.22 -22.33 -10.82
CA TRP A 531 19.98 -23.54 -10.47
C TRP A 531 21.09 -23.25 -9.47
N GLY A 532 21.82 -22.15 -9.63
CA GLY A 532 22.88 -21.74 -8.70
C GLY A 532 22.34 -21.48 -7.28
N ASN A 533 21.17 -20.85 -7.16
CA ASN A 533 20.50 -20.68 -5.86
C ASN A 533 20.07 -22.01 -5.24
N ALA A 534 19.53 -22.93 -6.05
CA ALA A 534 19.15 -24.27 -5.58
C ALA A 534 20.36 -25.05 -5.07
N LEU A 535 21.47 -25.05 -5.82
CA LEU A 535 22.72 -25.67 -5.41
C LEU A 535 23.23 -25.08 -4.09
N ARG A 536 23.32 -23.75 -3.99
CA ARG A 536 23.76 -23.09 -2.75
C ARG A 536 22.88 -23.46 -1.57
N LYS A 537 21.56 -23.53 -1.76
CA LYS A 537 20.64 -23.88 -0.66
C LYS A 537 20.89 -25.30 -0.14
N VAL A 538 21.18 -26.25 -1.02
CA VAL A 538 21.53 -27.63 -0.64
C VAL A 538 22.90 -27.66 0.04
N GLU A 539 23.88 -26.91 -0.47
CA GLU A 539 25.20 -26.79 0.15
C GLU A 539 25.13 -26.15 1.55
N ASP A 540 24.32 -25.11 1.73
CA ASP A 540 24.07 -24.50 3.04
C ASP A 540 23.51 -25.53 4.03
N VAL A 541 22.58 -26.39 3.59
CA VAL A 541 22.03 -27.47 4.43
C VAL A 541 23.09 -28.51 4.79
N LEU A 542 23.96 -28.89 3.84
CA LEU A 542 25.08 -29.80 4.07
C LEU A 542 26.10 -29.21 5.06
N LEU A 543 26.42 -27.92 4.93
CA LEU A 543 27.41 -27.21 5.77
C LEU A 543 26.87 -26.92 7.18
N THR A 544 25.59 -26.55 7.29
CA THR A 544 24.97 -26.21 8.59
C THR A 544 24.42 -27.42 9.34
N GLY A 545 24.23 -28.55 8.65
CA GLY A 545 23.65 -29.80 9.18
C GLY A 545 24.41 -30.47 10.34
N GLY A 546 25.56 -29.93 10.77
CA GLY A 546 26.37 -30.47 11.87
C GLY A 546 26.24 -29.77 13.24
N VAL A 547 25.61 -28.59 13.34
CA VAL A 547 25.76 -27.75 14.57
C VAL A 547 24.52 -27.76 15.49
N GLY A 548 23.40 -28.39 15.13
CA GLY A 548 22.16 -28.26 15.92
C GLY A 548 21.08 -29.35 15.82
N GLY A 549 21.34 -30.49 15.20
CA GLY A 549 20.58 -31.74 15.42
C GLY A 549 19.06 -31.73 15.15
N ALA A 550 18.65 -31.58 13.89
CA ALA A 550 17.44 -32.21 13.30
C ALA A 550 17.36 -31.87 11.81
N ASN A 551 17.86 -32.73 10.93
CA ASN A 551 17.71 -32.57 9.49
C ASN A 551 16.36 -33.21 9.06
N PRO A 552 15.35 -32.45 8.59
CA PRO A 552 13.99 -32.98 8.41
C PRO A 552 13.76 -33.72 7.09
N PHE A 553 14.72 -33.68 6.18
CA PHE A 553 14.71 -34.49 4.96
C PHE A 553 15.14 -35.94 5.20
N VAL A 554 15.63 -36.22 6.42
CA VAL A 554 16.11 -37.53 6.81
C VAL A 554 15.16 -38.11 7.86
N PRO A 555 14.35 -39.12 7.52
CA PRO A 555 13.66 -39.90 8.52
C PRO A 555 14.69 -40.47 9.50
N ARG A 556 14.60 -40.08 10.78
CA ARG A 556 15.49 -40.53 11.88
C ARG A 556 15.52 -42.06 12.08
N ARG A 557 14.76 -42.82 11.28
CA ARG A 557 14.60 -44.28 11.37
C ARG A 557 15.31 -45.08 10.28
N ALA A 558 15.94 -44.47 9.28
CA ALA A 558 16.75 -45.17 8.29
C ALA A 558 18.24 -45.07 8.67
N ALA A 559 18.66 -45.84 9.68
CA ALA A 559 20.03 -45.82 10.19
C ALA A 559 21.01 -46.71 9.41
N GLU A 560 20.58 -47.34 8.30
CA GLU A 560 21.39 -48.35 7.60
C GLU A 560 21.76 -47.98 6.14
N ALA A 561 21.16 -46.93 5.57
CA ALA A 561 21.60 -46.32 4.32
C ALA A 561 21.82 -44.82 4.58
N GLY A 562 23.05 -44.35 4.36
CA GLY A 562 23.51 -43.04 4.78
C GLY A 562 22.65 -41.89 4.24
N PRO A 563 21.96 -41.12 5.09
CA PRO A 563 21.16 -39.98 4.64
C PRO A 563 21.97 -38.84 4.00
N GLY A 564 23.29 -38.88 4.14
CA GLY A 564 24.20 -38.00 3.43
C GLY A 564 24.29 -38.33 1.94
N ASP A 565 24.14 -39.60 1.55
CA ASP A 565 24.34 -40.04 0.17
C ASP A 565 23.29 -39.43 -0.77
N ASP A 566 22.04 -39.29 -0.31
CA ASP A 566 20.96 -38.67 -1.08
C ASP A 566 21.17 -37.17 -1.33
N LEU A 567 21.65 -36.43 -0.31
CA LEU A 567 21.95 -35.00 -0.45
C LEU A 567 23.19 -34.75 -1.31
N HIS A 568 24.19 -35.65 -1.25
CA HIS A 568 25.35 -35.60 -2.14
C HIS A 568 24.97 -35.90 -3.59
N ALA A 569 24.14 -36.92 -3.84
CA ALA A 569 23.62 -37.21 -5.17
C ALA A 569 22.79 -36.05 -5.73
N LEU A 570 21.94 -35.43 -4.90
CA LEU A 570 21.20 -34.22 -5.28
C LEU A 570 22.14 -33.06 -5.61
N ARG A 571 23.19 -32.85 -4.81
CA ARG A 571 24.21 -31.83 -5.07
C ARG A 571 24.89 -32.06 -6.42
N GLU A 572 25.33 -33.29 -6.72
CA GLU A 572 25.93 -33.63 -8.01
C GLU A 572 24.97 -33.41 -9.17
N GLU A 573 23.68 -33.78 -9.01
CA GLU A 573 22.68 -33.47 -10.03
C GLU A 573 22.58 -31.96 -10.26
N LEU A 574 22.49 -31.16 -9.20
CA LEU A 574 22.37 -29.70 -9.28
C LEU A 574 23.61 -29.06 -9.91
N VAL A 575 24.83 -29.53 -9.62
CA VAL A 575 26.07 -29.08 -10.29
C VAL A 575 25.95 -29.28 -11.80
N GLY A 576 25.60 -30.50 -12.25
CA GLY A 576 25.42 -30.76 -13.69
C GLY A 576 24.26 -29.99 -14.32
N ARG A 577 23.30 -29.47 -13.54
CA ARG A 577 22.24 -28.57 -14.04
C ARG A 577 22.74 -27.13 -14.18
N VAL A 578 23.51 -26.64 -13.21
CA VAL A 578 24.17 -25.33 -13.24
C VAL A 578 25.09 -25.25 -14.46
N GLU A 579 26.02 -26.19 -14.62
CA GLU A 579 26.97 -26.22 -15.74
C GLU A 579 26.26 -26.20 -17.09
N ARG A 580 25.19 -27.00 -17.26
CA ARG A 580 24.40 -26.99 -18.49
C ARG A 580 23.65 -25.69 -18.71
N ALA A 581 23.19 -25.01 -17.66
CA ALA A 581 22.49 -23.74 -17.77
C ALA A 581 23.47 -22.60 -18.11
N GLU A 582 24.65 -22.60 -17.50
CA GLU A 582 25.74 -21.68 -17.82
C GLU A 582 26.25 -21.91 -19.25
N ALA A 583 26.45 -23.16 -19.67
CA ALA A 583 26.77 -23.49 -21.05
C ALA A 583 25.78 -22.86 -22.03
N ARG A 584 24.45 -22.88 -21.77
CA ARG A 584 23.48 -22.17 -22.62
C ARG A 584 23.64 -20.65 -22.64
N CYS A 585 24.16 -20.06 -21.57
CA CYS A 585 24.42 -18.63 -21.50
C CYS A 585 25.66 -18.23 -22.32
N PHE A 586 26.68 -19.10 -22.38
CA PHE A 586 28.00 -18.77 -22.95
C PHE A 586 28.32 -19.48 -24.28
N ASP A 587 27.82 -20.70 -24.51
CA ASP A 587 27.97 -21.45 -25.79
C ASP A 587 27.01 -20.97 -26.87
N ALA A 588 25.97 -20.21 -26.50
CA ALA A 588 25.11 -19.59 -27.47
C ALA A 588 25.93 -18.51 -28.21
N GLY A 589 26.55 -18.89 -29.33
CA GLY A 589 26.91 -18.00 -30.43
C GLY A 589 25.66 -17.38 -31.05
N ALA A 590 24.79 -16.81 -30.20
CA ALA A 590 23.52 -16.25 -30.57
C ALA A 590 23.78 -15.12 -31.56
N PRO A 591 23.23 -15.19 -32.79
CA PRO A 591 23.25 -14.03 -33.66
C PRO A 591 22.63 -12.87 -32.86
N GLN A 592 23.34 -11.76 -32.78
CA GLN A 592 22.83 -10.50 -32.23
C GLN A 592 21.61 -10.08 -33.05
N ALA A 593 20.45 -10.65 -32.74
CA ALA A 593 19.19 -10.29 -33.33
C ALA A 593 18.76 -8.96 -32.70
N GLY A 594 19.23 -7.85 -33.28
CA GLY A 594 18.49 -6.62 -33.59
C GLY A 594 17.57 -5.94 -32.56
N VAL A 595 17.54 -6.36 -31.30
CA VAL A 595 16.69 -5.72 -30.29
C VAL A 595 17.54 -4.75 -29.48
N ASN A 596 17.16 -3.48 -29.53
CA ASN A 596 17.76 -2.34 -28.83
C ASN A 596 17.77 -2.53 -27.30
N ALA A 597 18.63 -3.41 -26.79
CA ALA A 597 18.95 -3.51 -25.37
C ALA A 597 19.84 -2.31 -25.01
N VAL A 598 19.20 -1.24 -24.57
CA VAL A 598 19.86 -0.04 -24.08
C VAL A 598 20.61 -0.40 -22.79
N ALA A 599 21.95 -0.38 -22.88
CA ALA A 599 22.91 -0.16 -21.80
C ALA A 599 23.25 -1.32 -20.83
N SER A 600 23.21 -2.58 -21.24
CA SER A 600 24.29 -3.48 -20.79
C SER A 600 25.45 -3.25 -21.76
N VAL A 601 26.62 -2.85 -21.24
CA VAL A 601 27.85 -2.90 -22.03
C VAL A 601 27.89 -4.32 -22.61
N PRO A 602 27.83 -4.51 -23.94
CA PRO A 602 27.93 -5.85 -24.49
C PRO A 602 29.23 -6.40 -23.93
N LEU A 603 29.16 -7.55 -23.26
CA LEU A 603 30.34 -8.28 -22.81
C LEU A 603 31.03 -8.77 -24.09
N THR A 604 31.68 -7.87 -24.83
CA THR A 604 32.33 -8.11 -26.13
C THR A 604 33.64 -8.88 -25.97
N GLY A 605 33.77 -9.67 -24.91
CA GLY A 605 34.87 -10.61 -24.72
C GLY A 605 34.41 -12.01 -25.12
N GLU A 606 35.28 -12.72 -25.81
CA GLU A 606 35.16 -14.17 -25.96
C GLU A 606 35.22 -14.79 -24.55
N TRP A 607 34.17 -15.49 -24.13
CA TRP A 607 34.17 -16.24 -22.88
C TRP A 607 34.70 -17.64 -23.16
N VAL A 608 35.66 -18.10 -22.37
CA VAL A 608 36.22 -19.45 -22.48
C VAL A 608 36.05 -20.15 -21.15
N TRP A 609 35.61 -21.41 -21.19
CA TRP A 609 35.61 -22.26 -20.01
C TRP A 609 37.05 -22.55 -19.59
N GLU A 610 37.48 -22.08 -18.42
CA GLU A 610 38.81 -22.37 -17.90
C GLU A 610 38.73 -23.54 -16.92
N GLU A 611 39.18 -24.71 -17.37
CA GLU A 611 39.13 -25.97 -16.62
C GLU A 611 39.82 -25.87 -15.25
N MET A 612 40.87 -25.05 -15.12
CA MET A 612 41.58 -24.84 -13.85
C MET A 612 40.77 -24.10 -12.79
N VAL A 613 39.85 -23.22 -13.21
CA VAL A 613 39.01 -22.44 -12.31
C VAL A 613 37.62 -23.08 -12.17
N GLY A 614 37.25 -23.96 -13.10
CA GLY A 614 35.91 -24.54 -13.17
C GLY A 614 34.83 -23.48 -13.38
N SER A 615 35.16 -22.41 -14.11
CA SER A 615 34.22 -21.32 -14.39
C SER A 615 34.51 -20.66 -15.74
N TRP A 616 33.50 -19.98 -16.28
CA TRP A 616 33.64 -19.15 -17.47
C TRP A 616 34.43 -17.90 -17.14
N VAL A 617 35.55 -17.69 -17.84
CA VAL A 617 36.37 -16.47 -17.71
C VAL A 617 36.35 -15.67 -19.00
N GLN A 618 36.35 -14.34 -18.86
CA GLN A 618 36.50 -13.47 -20.02
C GLN A 618 37.94 -13.61 -20.52
N LYS A 619 38.12 -14.04 -21.77
CA LYS A 619 39.44 -14.14 -22.39
C LYS A 619 40.09 -12.77 -22.30
N SER A 620 41.20 -12.69 -21.56
CA SER A 620 41.95 -11.44 -21.42
C SER A 620 42.23 -10.92 -22.83
N PRO A 621 41.89 -9.66 -23.15
CA PRO A 621 42.13 -9.13 -24.47
C PRO A 621 43.61 -9.34 -24.77
N VAL A 622 43.90 -10.08 -25.83
CA VAL A 622 45.28 -10.26 -26.29
C VAL A 622 45.78 -8.86 -26.57
N VAL A 623 46.59 -8.32 -25.67
CA VAL A 623 47.24 -7.04 -25.85
C VAL A 623 48.16 -7.24 -27.04
N GLU A 624 47.69 -6.88 -28.24
CA GLU A 624 48.56 -6.91 -29.41
C GLU A 624 49.80 -6.10 -29.05
N PRO A 625 51.00 -6.69 -29.13
CA PRO A 625 52.22 -6.01 -28.77
C PRO A 625 52.28 -4.73 -29.60
N ALA A 626 52.18 -3.59 -28.92
CA ALA A 626 52.07 -2.28 -29.55
C ALA A 626 53.13 -2.18 -30.66
N ARG A 627 52.68 -2.02 -31.92
CA ARG A 627 53.56 -1.86 -33.08
C ARG A 627 54.62 -0.83 -32.73
N LYS A 628 55.88 -1.26 -32.56
CA LYS A 628 57.03 -0.38 -32.32
C LYS A 628 57.00 0.68 -33.40
N ARG A 629 56.59 1.91 -33.05
CA ARG A 629 56.75 3.09 -33.91
C ARG A 629 58.24 3.23 -34.16
N ARG A 630 58.72 2.80 -35.34
CA ARG A 630 60.05 3.17 -35.84
C ARG A 630 60.08 4.69 -35.88
N ARG A 631 60.94 5.30 -35.06
CA ARG A 631 61.34 6.70 -35.23
C ARG A 631 62.03 6.79 -36.60
N LEU A 632 61.46 7.58 -37.49
CA LEU A 632 62.16 8.09 -38.67
C LEU A 632 63.06 9.23 -38.17
N GLU A 633 64.37 9.06 -38.37
CA GLU A 633 65.36 10.15 -38.33
C GLU A 633 65.35 10.92 -39.65
#